data_AF-A0A846T0D5-F1
#
_entry.id   AF-A0A846T0D5-F1
#
_cell.length_a   1.000
_cell.length_b   1.000
_cell.length_c   1.000
_cell.angle_alpha   90.00
_cell.angle_beta   90.00
_cell.angle_gamma   90.00
#
_symmetry.space_group_name_H-M   'P 1'
#
loop_
_entity.id
_entity.type
_entity.pdbx_description
1 polymer ?
#
loop_
_entity_poly.entity_id
_entity_poly.type
_entity_poly.pdbx_seq_one_letter_code
_entity_poly.pdbx_strand_id
1 'polypeptide(L)'
;MHNEPREKLRELIVEYGRSLCDDPRRCEALLKDYCGQYKREIFALVTAQKNRIAEDLLKASAGMPQSVIVARLIKRLEDELGLAENVAQWAVESWALALGVIQQPLPAIKPVPAPPIPPTAIQSPPFEKGGGEGGDCWQRLQS
;
A
#
# COMPACT_ATOMS: atom_id res chain seq x y z
N MET A 1 0.22 -2.89 -19.17
CA MET A 1 1.05 -1.67 -19.18
C MET A 1 2.49 -2.10 -19.39
N HIS A 2 3.31 -1.27 -20.05
CA HIS A 2 4.66 -1.63 -20.48
C HIS A 2 5.68 -1.58 -19.33
N ASN A 3 6.70 -2.44 -19.38
CA ASN A 3 7.75 -2.46 -18.36
C ASN A 3 8.89 -1.48 -18.65
N GLU A 4 9.12 -1.11 -19.91
CA GLU A 4 10.17 -0.16 -20.30
C GLU A 4 10.14 1.17 -19.52
N PRO A 5 9.01 1.88 -19.38
CA PRO A 5 8.99 3.16 -18.66
C PRO A 5 9.25 3.02 -17.16
N ARG A 6 8.87 1.90 -16.52
CA ARG A 6 9.20 1.67 -15.10
C ARG A 6 10.66 1.27 -14.90
N GLU A 7 11.24 0.53 -15.84
CA GLU A 7 12.67 0.19 -15.82
C GLU A 7 13.50 1.46 -16.01
N LYS A 8 13.12 2.30 -16.97
CA LYS A 8 13.77 3.60 -17.18
C LYS A 8 13.61 4.52 -15.97
N LEU A 9 12.43 4.58 -15.35
CA LEU A 9 12.23 5.33 -14.11
C LEU A 9 13.20 4.87 -13.02
N ARG A 10 13.39 3.55 -12.84
CA ARG A 10 14.33 3.01 -11.86
C ARG A 10 15.77 3.46 -12.16
N GLU A 11 16.21 3.37 -13.41
CA GLU A 11 17.55 3.85 -13.82
C GLU A 11 17.72 5.34 -13.50
N LEU A 12 16.72 6.16 -13.86
CA LEU A 12 16.74 7.59 -13.59
C LEU A 12 16.78 7.89 -12.08
N ILE A 13 16.04 7.17 -11.24
CA ILE A 13 16.10 7.33 -9.79
C ILE A 13 17.47 6.90 -9.24
N VAL A 14 18.11 5.88 -9.80
CA VAL A 14 19.48 5.48 -9.40
C VAL A 14 20.50 6.54 -9.79
N GLU A 15 20.36 7.15 -10.97
CA GLU A 15 21.30 8.13 -11.52
C GLU A 15 21.16 9.52 -10.87
N TYR A 16 19.93 10.02 -10.72
CA TYR A 16 19.65 11.37 -10.22
C TYR A 16 19.19 11.40 -8.76
N GLY A 17 18.84 10.25 -8.18
CA GLY A 17 18.41 10.14 -6.79
C GLY A 17 17.07 10.80 -6.49
N ARG A 18 16.92 11.26 -5.24
CA ARG A 18 15.68 11.87 -4.72
C ARG A 18 15.33 13.20 -5.39
N SER A 19 16.27 13.86 -6.06
CA SER A 19 16.00 15.10 -6.81
C SER A 19 14.95 14.91 -7.91
N LEU A 20 14.82 13.69 -8.46
CA LEU A 20 13.74 13.40 -9.40
C LEU A 20 12.37 13.23 -8.75
N CYS A 21 12.30 12.94 -7.45
CA CYS A 21 11.04 12.82 -6.73
C CYS A 21 10.46 14.20 -6.39
N ASP A 22 11.31 15.20 -6.19
CA ASP A 22 10.91 16.59 -5.91
C ASP A 22 10.37 17.32 -7.15
N ASP A 23 10.88 16.99 -8.34
CA ASP A 23 10.63 17.79 -9.55
C ASP A 23 9.85 17.01 -10.63
N PRO A 24 8.50 17.08 -10.62
CA PRO A 24 7.66 16.31 -11.55
C PRO A 24 7.78 16.77 -13.00
N ARG A 25 8.17 18.02 -13.25
CA ARG A 25 8.41 18.51 -14.62
C ARG A 25 9.68 17.89 -15.19
N ARG A 26 10.74 17.80 -14.39
CA ARG A 26 11.99 17.16 -14.80
C ARG A 26 11.80 15.67 -15.05
N CYS A 27 11.08 14.99 -14.17
CA CYS A 27 10.73 13.58 -14.33
C CYS A 27 9.93 13.33 -15.62
N GLU A 28 8.91 14.16 -15.89
CA GLU A 28 8.12 14.08 -17.12
C GLU A 28 8.97 14.29 -18.38
N ALA A 29 9.86 15.28 -18.38
CA ALA A 29 10.74 15.57 -19.51
C ALA A 29 11.67 14.38 -19.82
N LEU A 30 12.37 13.86 -18.80
CA LEU A 30 13.27 12.71 -18.98
C LEU A 30 12.51 11.48 -19.49
N LEU A 31 11.36 11.16 -18.89
CA LEU A 31 10.55 10.04 -19.36
C LEU A 31 10.04 10.24 -20.79
N LYS A 32 9.75 11.47 -21.21
CA LYS A 32 9.38 11.77 -22.60
C LYS A 32 10.55 11.63 -23.57
N ASP A 33 11.75 12.01 -23.17
CA ASP A 33 12.97 11.85 -23.98
C ASP A 33 13.27 10.36 -24.25
N TYR A 34 13.18 9.50 -23.24
CA TYR A 34 13.48 8.07 -23.39
C TYR A 34 12.28 7.23 -23.87
N CYS A 35 11.10 7.51 -23.35
CA CYS A 35 9.90 6.66 -23.49
C CYS A 35 8.71 7.40 -24.11
N GLY A 36 8.94 8.44 -24.91
CA GLY A 36 7.90 9.34 -25.45
C GLY A 36 6.75 8.68 -26.23
N GLN A 37 6.92 7.44 -26.67
CA GLN A 37 5.86 6.59 -27.25
C GLN A 37 4.81 6.14 -26.21
N TYR A 38 5.20 5.97 -24.94
CA TYR A 38 4.37 5.47 -23.83
C TYR A 38 3.68 6.60 -23.05
N LYS A 39 2.93 7.46 -23.76
CA LYS A 39 2.30 8.67 -23.17
C LYS A 39 1.40 8.37 -21.97
N ARG A 40 0.67 7.24 -22.00
CA ARG A 40 -0.26 6.84 -20.94
C ARG A 40 0.49 6.47 -19.66
N GLU A 41 1.55 5.68 -19.80
CA GLU A 41 2.44 5.28 -18.70
C GLU A 41 3.17 6.49 -18.11
N ILE A 42 3.72 7.37 -18.94
CA ILE A 42 4.37 8.62 -18.49
C ILE A 42 3.38 9.46 -17.69
N PHE A 43 2.17 9.65 -18.23
CA PHE A 43 1.13 10.41 -17.53
C PHE A 43 0.80 9.80 -16.17
N ALA A 44 0.69 8.47 -16.07
CA ALA A 44 0.42 7.79 -14.81
C ALA A 44 1.54 7.98 -13.77
N LEU A 45 2.81 7.83 -14.18
CA LEU A 45 3.97 8.03 -13.31
C LEU A 45 4.07 9.48 -12.80
N VAL A 46 3.92 10.44 -13.71
CA VAL A 46 3.99 11.87 -13.38
C VAL A 46 2.81 12.28 -12.50
N THR A 47 1.62 11.75 -12.76
CA THR A 47 0.43 12.01 -11.94
C THR A 47 0.59 11.46 -10.53
N ALA A 48 1.12 10.26 -10.37
CA ALA A 48 1.46 9.72 -9.06
C ALA A 48 2.48 10.62 -8.35
N GLN A 49 3.51 11.10 -9.04
CA GLN A 49 4.47 12.02 -8.44
C GLN A 49 3.85 13.35 -7.98
N LYS A 50 3.02 13.97 -8.82
CA LYS A 50 2.30 15.22 -8.50
C LYS A 50 1.42 15.07 -7.27
N ASN A 51 0.90 13.87 -7.03
CA ASN A 51 0.11 13.52 -5.85
C ASN A 51 0.95 13.08 -4.64
N ARG A 52 2.25 13.38 -4.63
CA ARG A 52 3.17 13.10 -3.52
C ARG A 52 3.27 11.60 -3.16
N ILE A 53 2.95 10.71 -4.10
CA ILE A 53 2.98 9.25 -3.89
C ILE A 53 4.41 8.78 -3.56
N ALA A 54 5.41 9.29 -4.28
CA ALA A 54 6.82 8.96 -4.05
C ALA A 54 7.29 9.35 -2.64
N GLU A 55 6.91 10.54 -2.17
CA GLU A 55 7.25 11.01 -0.83
C GLU A 55 6.51 10.25 0.27
N ASP A 56 5.23 9.93 0.06
CA ASP A 56 4.42 9.16 1.02
C ASP A 56 5.00 7.75 1.21
N LEU A 57 5.39 7.10 0.10
CA LEU A 57 6.09 5.81 0.12
C LEU A 57 7.41 5.87 0.91
N LEU A 58 8.19 6.94 0.74
CA LEU A 58 9.44 7.12 1.49
C LEU A 58 9.17 7.36 2.99
N LYS A 59 8.19 8.20 3.34
CA LYS A 59 7.84 8.54 4.73
C LYS A 59 7.21 7.36 5.48
N ALA A 60 6.37 6.57 4.82
CA ALA A 60 5.60 5.51 5.45
C ALA A 60 6.41 4.23 5.73
N SER A 61 7.63 4.13 5.19
CA SER A 61 8.56 3.02 5.41
C SER A 61 8.98 2.80 6.89
N ALA A 62 8.73 3.75 7.79
CA ALA A 62 9.19 3.72 9.18
C ALA A 62 8.27 3.00 10.18
N GLY A 63 7.09 2.50 9.80
CA GLY A 63 6.19 1.86 10.78
C GLY A 63 4.94 1.14 10.28
N MET A 64 4.70 1.07 8.96
CA MET A 64 3.50 0.43 8.40
C MET A 64 3.87 -0.54 7.26
N PRO A 65 3.17 -1.69 7.11
CA PRO A 65 3.40 -2.60 6.01
C PRO A 65 3.15 -1.94 4.65
N GLN A 66 4.07 -2.15 3.72
CA GLN A 66 4.10 -1.51 2.40
C GLN A 66 2.85 -1.82 1.56
N SER A 67 2.29 -3.02 1.70
CA SER A 67 1.04 -3.40 1.03
C SER A 67 -0.15 -2.50 1.40
N VAL A 68 -0.24 -2.08 2.67
CA VAL A 68 -1.31 -1.21 3.16
C VAL A 68 -1.14 0.21 2.63
N ILE A 69 0.10 0.71 2.62
CA ILE A 69 0.43 2.03 2.07
C ILE A 69 0.09 2.06 0.58
N VAL A 70 0.57 1.07 -0.19
CA VAL A 70 0.30 0.95 -1.63
C VAL A 70 -1.20 0.91 -1.90
N ALA A 71 -1.96 0.04 -1.21
CA ALA A 71 -3.41 -0.05 -1.40
C ALA A 71 -4.14 1.27 -1.09
N ARG A 72 -3.73 1.98 -0.03
CA ARG A 72 -4.30 3.28 0.34
C ARG A 72 -4.02 4.33 -0.74
N LEU A 73 -2.80 4.36 -1.27
CA LEU A 73 -2.38 5.30 -2.30
C LEU A 73 -3.10 5.05 -3.63
N ILE A 74 -3.28 3.79 -4.01
CA ILE A 74 -4.07 3.40 -5.19
C ILE A 74 -5.49 3.92 -5.07
N LYS A 75 -6.16 3.61 -3.95
CA LYS A 75 -7.54 4.04 -3.71
C LYS A 75 -7.69 5.56 -3.71
N ARG A 76 -6.68 6.29 -3.23
CA ARG A 76 -6.65 7.76 -3.30
C ARG A 76 -6.53 8.27 -4.73
N LEU A 77 -5.70 7.66 -5.58
CA LEU A 77 -5.60 8.03 -6.99
C LEU A 77 -6.89 7.75 -7.75
N GLU A 78 -7.60 6.66 -7.40
CA GLU A 78 -8.91 6.36 -7.99
C GLU A 78 -9.97 7.39 -7.58
N ASP A 79 -10.07 7.69 -6.29
CA ASP A 79 -11.10 8.59 -5.74
C ASP A 79 -10.86 10.06 -6.13
N GLU A 80 -9.63 10.55 -6.01
CA GLU A 80 -9.32 11.97 -6.23
C GLU A 80 -9.14 12.32 -7.72
N LEU A 81 -8.66 11.38 -8.54
CA LEU A 81 -8.29 11.66 -9.93
C LEU A 81 -9.16 10.90 -10.94
N GLY A 82 -10.03 10.00 -10.48
CA GLY A 82 -10.80 9.12 -11.35
C GLY A 82 -9.90 8.21 -12.20
N LEU A 83 -8.68 7.92 -11.75
CA LEU A 83 -7.80 7.01 -12.46
C LEU A 83 -8.38 5.60 -12.42
N ALA A 84 -8.28 4.87 -13.52
CA ALA A 84 -8.63 3.46 -13.53
C ALA A 84 -7.72 2.69 -12.55
N GLU A 85 -8.31 1.76 -11.79
CA GLU A 85 -7.63 0.91 -10.81
C GLU A 85 -6.29 0.36 -11.32
N ASN A 86 -6.29 -0.21 -12.53
CA ASN A 86 -5.11 -0.79 -13.13
C ASN A 86 -3.99 0.23 -13.40
N VAL A 87 -4.33 1.48 -13.70
CA VAL A 87 -3.36 2.57 -13.93
C VAL A 87 -2.84 3.09 -12.59
N ALA A 88 -3.73 3.28 -11.62
CA ALA A 88 -3.38 3.72 -10.27
C ALA A 88 -2.44 2.71 -9.61
N GLN A 89 -2.80 1.42 -9.64
CA GLN A 89 -1.99 0.32 -9.15
C GLN A 89 -0.62 0.30 -9.81
N TRP A 90 -0.57 0.28 -11.15
CA TRP A 90 0.69 0.21 -11.87
C TRP A 90 1.61 1.39 -11.57
N ALA A 91 1.07 2.60 -11.44
CA ALA A 91 1.87 3.79 -11.13
C ALA A 91 2.49 3.72 -9.73
N VAL A 92 1.69 3.38 -8.70
CA VAL A 92 2.16 3.27 -7.31
C VAL A 92 3.19 2.15 -7.18
N GLU A 93 2.95 0.99 -7.78
CA GLU A 93 3.91 -0.11 -7.78
C GLU A 93 5.22 0.26 -8.47
N SER A 94 5.15 0.95 -9.62
CA SER A 94 6.34 1.39 -10.35
C SER A 94 7.22 2.34 -9.53
N TRP A 95 6.60 3.28 -8.80
CA TRP A 95 7.33 4.15 -7.87
C TRP A 95 7.91 3.38 -6.69
N ALA A 96 7.15 2.46 -6.09
CA ALA A 96 7.65 1.65 -4.97
C ALA A 96 8.85 0.78 -5.37
N LEU A 97 8.84 0.23 -6.59
CA LEU A 97 9.96 -0.53 -7.15
C LEU A 97 11.17 0.37 -7.45
N ALA A 98 10.94 1.53 -8.06
CA ALA A 98 12.00 2.45 -8.44
C ALA A 98 12.72 3.05 -7.22
N LEU A 99 11.97 3.29 -6.13
CA LEU A 99 12.51 3.75 -4.85
C LEU A 99 13.16 2.63 -4.01
N GLY A 100 13.10 1.37 -4.47
CA GLY A 100 13.61 0.21 -3.73
C GLY A 100 12.81 -0.09 -2.45
N VAL A 101 11.59 0.45 -2.34
CA VAL A 101 10.67 0.17 -1.23
C VAL A 101 10.24 -1.30 -1.32
N ILE A 102 9.86 -1.76 -2.51
CA ILE A 102 9.57 -3.18 -2.79
C ILE A 102 10.61 -3.76 -3.76
N GLN A 103 10.99 -5.03 -3.56
CA GLN A 103 11.94 -5.73 -4.45
C GLN A 103 11.23 -6.45 -5.62
N GLN A 104 9.92 -6.73 -5.49
CA GLN A 104 9.10 -7.36 -6.52
C GLN A 104 7.70 -6.69 -6.54
N PRO A 105 7.05 -6.56 -7.71
CA PRO A 105 5.67 -6.09 -7.77
C PRO A 105 4.80 -6.99 -6.90
N LEU A 106 3.93 -6.37 -6.09
CA LEU A 106 3.10 -7.12 -5.16
C LEU A 106 2.13 -7.97 -6.00
N PRO A 107 1.89 -9.24 -5.67
CA PRO A 107 0.88 -10.01 -6.38
C PRO A 107 -0.44 -9.25 -6.29
N ALA A 108 -1.05 -8.97 -7.44
CA ALA A 108 -2.28 -8.19 -7.53
C ALA A 108 -3.26 -8.70 -6.47
N ILE A 109 -3.51 -7.87 -5.45
CA ILE A 109 -4.46 -8.16 -4.40
C ILE A 109 -5.82 -8.05 -5.07
N LYS A 110 -6.29 -9.14 -5.69
CA LYS A 110 -7.74 -9.37 -5.83
C LYS A 110 -8.30 -9.10 -4.44
N PRO A 111 -9.38 -8.31 -4.27
CA PRO A 111 -9.94 -8.08 -2.93
C PRO A 111 -10.21 -9.44 -2.32
N VAL A 112 -9.35 -9.83 -1.37
CA VAL A 112 -9.54 -11.03 -0.59
C VAL A 112 -10.77 -10.69 0.25
N PRO A 113 -11.88 -11.44 0.17
CA PRO A 113 -12.96 -11.26 1.13
C PRO A 113 -12.32 -11.37 2.51
N ALA A 114 -12.47 -10.31 3.31
CA ALA A 114 -11.75 -10.15 4.57
C ALA A 114 -11.79 -11.47 5.36
N PRO A 115 -10.63 -12.03 5.76
CA PRO A 115 -10.65 -13.13 6.71
C PRO A 115 -11.34 -12.62 7.98
N PRO A 116 -12.23 -13.40 8.62
CA PRO A 116 -12.88 -12.99 9.85
C PRO A 116 -11.79 -12.68 10.86
N ILE A 117 -11.79 -11.43 11.33
CA ILE A 117 -10.92 -10.96 12.40
C ILE A 117 -11.16 -11.90 13.57
N PRO A 118 -10.19 -12.74 14.01
CA PRO A 118 -10.37 -13.47 15.24
C PRO A 118 -10.45 -12.43 16.35
N PRO A 119 -11.47 -12.46 17.23
CA PRO A 119 -11.53 -11.54 18.35
C PRO A 119 -10.25 -11.76 19.17
N THR A 120 -9.39 -10.74 19.16
CA THR A 120 -8.24 -10.69 20.04
C THR A 120 -8.79 -10.79 21.45
N ALA A 121 -8.47 -11.89 22.11
CA ALA A 121 -8.71 -12.08 23.53
C ALA A 121 -8.05 -10.90 24.25
N ILE A 122 -8.87 -9.95 24.66
CA ILE A 122 -8.54 -8.95 25.67
C ILE A 122 -8.31 -9.78 26.93
N GLN A 123 -7.06 -10.17 27.14
CA GLN A 123 -6.63 -10.76 28.40
C GLN A 123 -6.66 -9.64 29.43
N SER A 124 -7.76 -9.59 30.18
CA SER A 124 -7.88 -8.79 31.39
C SER A 124 -6.89 -9.31 32.45
N PRO A 125 -6.24 -8.44 33.23
CA PRO A 125 -5.27 -8.83 34.24
C PRO A 125 -5.94 -9.58 35.42
N PRO A 126 -5.17 -10.34 36.23
CA PRO A 126 -5.72 -11.09 37.34
C PRO A 126 -6.03 -10.12 38.48
N PHE A 127 -7.32 -9.95 38.79
CA PHE A 127 -7.73 -9.36 40.05
C PHE A 127 -8.24 -10.44 40.99
N GLU A 128 -7.62 -10.41 42.15
CA GLU A 128 -7.64 -11.30 43.30
C GLU A 128 -8.99 -11.32 44.05
N LYS A 129 -9.17 -12.37 44.88
CA LYS A 129 -10.17 -12.58 45.96
C LYS A 129 -11.59 -12.95 45.51
N GLY A 130 -12.31 -13.89 46.14
CA GLY A 130 -12.06 -14.70 47.33
C GLY A 130 -13.39 -15.20 47.88
N GLY A 131 -13.43 -16.47 48.32
CA GLY A 131 -14.27 -16.97 49.44
C GLY A 131 -15.74 -17.36 49.20
N GLY A 132 -16.11 -18.46 49.87
CA GLY A 132 -17.47 -18.85 50.29
C GLY A 132 -18.19 -19.82 49.33
N GLU A 133 -18.27 -21.12 49.63
CA GLU A 133 -19.18 -21.82 50.57
C GLU A 133 -20.63 -21.99 50.07
N GLY A 134 -21.07 -23.25 50.04
CA GLY A 134 -22.46 -23.70 49.93
C GLY A 134 -23.00 -23.72 48.50
N GLY A 135 -23.68 -24.74 48.00
CA GLY A 135 -24.32 -25.89 48.59
C GLY A 135 -25.20 -26.52 47.49
N ASP A 136 -25.54 -27.77 47.70
CA ASP A 136 -26.26 -28.71 46.84
C ASP A 136 -27.64 -28.21 46.30
N CYS A 137 -28.28 -29.09 45.50
CA CYS A 137 -29.63 -29.01 44.91
C CYS A 137 -29.65 -28.39 43.49
N TRP A 138 -29.89 -29.10 42.38
CA TRP A 138 -31.02 -30.00 42.13
C TRP A 138 -30.69 -31.04 41.03
N GLN A 139 -30.68 -32.32 41.42
CA GLN A 139 -30.97 -33.46 40.54
C GLN A 139 -32.50 -33.73 40.57
N ARG A 140 -33.02 -34.41 39.52
CA ARG A 140 -34.39 -35.00 39.38
C ARG A 140 -35.53 -33.98 39.13
N LEU A 141 -36.58 -34.20 38.32
CA LEU A 141 -37.30 -35.35 37.71
C LEU A 141 -37.90 -34.87 36.36
N GLN A 142 -37.91 -35.63 35.25
CA GLN A 142 -38.90 -36.65 34.85
C GLN A 142 -40.38 -36.37 35.19
N SER A 143 -41.16 -35.96 34.19
CA SER A 143 -42.43 -36.60 33.75
C SER A 143 -42.91 -35.97 32.45
#